data_AF-A0AAX3PKV1-F1
#
_entry.id   AF-A0AAX3PKV1-F1
#
_cell.length_a   1.000
_cell.length_b   1.000
_cell.length_c   1.000
_cell.angle_alpha   90.00
_cell.angle_beta   90.00
_cell.angle_gamma   90.00
#
_symmetry.space_group_name_H-M   'P 1'
#
loop_
_entity.id
_entity.type
_entity.pdbx_description
1 polymer ?
#
loop_
_entity_poly.entity_id
_entity_poly.type
_entity_poly.pdbx_seq_one_letter_code
_entity_poly.pdbx_strand_id
1 'polypeptide(L)'
;MKNFIPYILVLGASLATTLVYADDEIKLKRSCIKDYPMVEGETNPELLAVYSQLCDKKNKDNKNKLLVSAAEKFQQIGKNDKAIQIVNYLETQNIQSNELTDVKFLAGIGLASDALSKMRTREMRYLTEDKTYPVAKSFTDAVRQAMPAAVLVEKNQESAPVVERARPQKVSRPQKSRTTPTRSTPAAKPATKPTATPAKPKPATSNPAARPNFPT
;
A
#
# COMPACT_ATOMS: atom_id res chain seq x y z
N MET A 1 73.50 -13.96 29.48
CA MET A 1 73.08 -13.26 28.25
C MET A 1 71.63 -13.62 27.94
N LYS A 2 70.84 -12.58 27.59
CA LYS A 2 69.54 -12.60 26.89
C LYS A 2 68.28 -13.07 27.62
N ASN A 3 67.55 -12.04 28.06
CA ASN A 3 66.12 -11.96 28.36
C ASN A 3 65.24 -12.61 27.28
N PHE A 4 64.15 -13.26 27.71
CA PHE A 4 62.95 -13.48 26.90
C PHE A 4 61.69 -13.44 27.79
N ILE A 5 61.01 -12.29 27.78
CA ILE A 5 59.57 -12.10 28.00
C ILE A 5 59.00 -11.98 26.57
N PRO A 6 57.92 -12.68 26.15
CA PRO A 6 56.53 -12.25 26.43
C PRO A 6 55.50 -13.43 26.35
N TYR A 7 54.16 -13.33 26.44
CA TYR A 7 53.15 -12.30 26.22
C TYR A 7 51.89 -12.81 26.97
N ILE A 8 51.32 -12.05 27.93
CA ILE A 8 50.01 -12.39 28.52
C ILE A 8 48.93 -11.99 27.51
N LEU A 9 48.21 -12.99 27.00
CA LEU A 9 47.08 -12.81 26.11
C LEU A 9 45.84 -12.49 26.98
N VAL A 10 45.50 -11.21 27.08
CA VAL A 10 44.28 -10.74 27.73
C VAL A 10 43.11 -11.05 26.80
N LEU A 11 42.34 -12.10 27.11
CA LEU A 11 41.03 -12.35 26.53
C LEU A 11 40.07 -11.26 27.01
N GLY A 12 39.84 -10.25 26.17
CA GLY A 12 38.76 -9.29 26.34
C GLY A 12 37.43 -10.00 26.17
N ALA A 13 36.69 -10.15 27.27
CA ALA A 13 35.30 -10.57 27.26
C ALA A 13 34.47 -9.56 26.47
N SER A 14 34.13 -9.90 25.23
CA SER A 14 33.07 -9.23 24.49
C SER A 14 31.75 -9.50 25.20
N LEU A 15 31.23 -8.50 25.90
CA LEU A 15 29.82 -8.46 26.28
C LEU A 15 29.00 -8.47 24.99
N ALA A 16 28.58 -9.65 24.56
CA ALA A 16 27.41 -9.78 23.73
C ALA A 16 26.21 -9.43 24.63
N THR A 17 25.72 -8.20 24.53
CA THR A 17 24.37 -7.85 24.99
C THR A 17 23.40 -8.66 24.15
N THR A 18 23.05 -9.85 24.63
CA THR A 18 21.85 -10.55 24.19
C THR A 18 20.68 -9.64 24.56
N LEU A 19 20.05 -9.05 23.55
CA LEU A 19 18.71 -8.50 23.70
C LEU A 19 17.80 -9.67 24.06
N VAL A 20 17.56 -9.84 25.36
CA VAL A 20 16.49 -10.69 25.87
C VAL A 20 15.19 -9.98 25.51
N TYR A 21 14.67 -10.27 24.32
CA TYR A 21 13.25 -10.07 24.06
C TYR A 21 12.53 -11.04 25.01
N ALA A 22 11.90 -10.48 26.05
CA ALA A 22 10.96 -11.24 26.87
C ALA A 22 9.87 -11.75 25.93
N ASP A 23 9.85 -13.07 25.73
CA ASP A 23 8.88 -13.81 24.93
C ASP A 23 7.54 -13.87 25.69
N ASP A 24 6.93 -12.72 25.92
CA ASP A 24 5.57 -12.65 26.45
C ASP A 24 4.60 -12.97 25.31
N GLU A 25 4.29 -14.25 25.17
CA GLU A 25 3.27 -14.77 24.25
C GLU A 25 1.94 -14.03 24.48
N ILE A 26 1.50 -13.22 23.52
CA ILE A 26 0.26 -12.44 23.65
C ILE A 26 -0.94 -13.39 23.61
N LYS A 27 -1.55 -13.68 24.77
CA LYS A 27 -2.76 -14.51 24.86
C LYS A 27 -4.03 -13.67 24.92
N LEU A 28 -4.88 -13.81 23.90
CA LEU A 28 -6.18 -13.14 23.88
C LEU A 28 -7.16 -13.77 24.87
N LYS A 29 -7.98 -12.93 25.52
CA LYS A 29 -9.05 -13.40 26.41
C LYS A 29 -10.09 -14.20 25.61
N ARG A 30 -10.68 -15.24 26.20
CA ARG A 30 -11.74 -16.04 25.56
C ARG A 30 -12.91 -15.20 25.05
N SER A 31 -13.28 -14.13 25.74
CA SER A 31 -14.33 -13.21 25.29
C SER A 31 -13.96 -12.48 23.98
N CYS A 32 -12.68 -12.14 23.81
CA CYS A 32 -12.16 -11.52 22.59
C CYS A 32 -12.28 -12.48 21.41
N ILE A 33 -11.85 -13.73 21.59
CA ILE A 33 -11.97 -14.78 20.56
C ILE A 33 -13.45 -15.03 20.21
N LYS A 34 -14.35 -15.00 21.20
CA LYS A 34 -15.79 -15.13 20.96
C LYS A 34 -16.36 -13.99 20.09
N ASP A 35 -15.90 -12.75 20.30
CA ASP A 35 -16.33 -11.60 19.50
C ASP A 35 -15.63 -11.54 18.13
N TYR A 36 -14.48 -12.21 17.99
CA TYR A 36 -13.63 -12.25 16.78
C TYR A 36 -13.16 -13.68 16.46
N PRO A 37 -14.06 -14.58 16.04
CA PRO A 37 -13.74 -16.01 15.89
C PRO A 37 -12.62 -16.27 14.88
N MET A 38 -12.45 -15.41 13.88
CA MET A 38 -11.39 -15.56 12.88
C MET A 38 -9.96 -15.43 13.44
N VAL A 39 -9.77 -14.94 14.67
CA VAL A 39 -8.45 -14.88 15.33
C VAL A 39 -8.12 -16.16 16.11
N GLU A 40 -9.05 -17.11 16.20
CA GLU A 40 -8.81 -18.36 16.89
C GLU A 40 -7.68 -19.16 16.24
N GLY A 41 -6.75 -19.65 17.05
CA GLY A 41 -5.56 -20.40 16.59
C GLY A 41 -4.49 -19.55 15.91
N GLU A 42 -4.65 -18.23 15.85
CA GLU A 42 -3.61 -17.33 15.34
C GLU A 42 -2.45 -17.19 16.33
N THR A 43 -1.22 -17.18 15.81
CA THR A 43 0.02 -17.07 16.61
C THR A 43 0.88 -15.87 16.24
N ASN A 44 0.52 -15.13 15.18
CA ASN A 44 1.31 -13.98 14.75
C ASN A 44 1.24 -12.84 15.79
N PRO A 45 2.37 -12.44 16.40
CA PRO A 45 2.35 -11.51 17.53
C PRO A 45 1.85 -10.13 17.15
N GLU A 46 2.13 -9.65 15.95
CA GLU A 46 1.66 -8.34 15.48
C GLU A 46 0.13 -8.33 15.30
N LEU A 47 -0.44 -9.41 14.76
CA LEU A 47 -1.89 -9.59 14.66
C LEU A 47 -2.53 -9.65 16.05
N LEU A 48 -1.97 -10.46 16.96
CA LEU A 48 -2.49 -10.61 18.32
C LEU A 48 -2.41 -9.30 19.12
N ALA A 49 -1.39 -8.48 18.89
CA ALA A 49 -1.28 -7.14 19.47
C ALA A 49 -2.37 -6.17 18.98
N VAL A 50 -2.83 -6.30 17.72
CA VAL A 50 -3.97 -5.50 17.22
C VAL A 50 -5.27 -5.97 17.88
N TYR A 51 -5.50 -7.28 17.98
CA TYR A 51 -6.71 -7.81 18.63
C TYR A 51 -6.76 -7.56 20.13
N SER A 52 -5.62 -7.55 20.82
CA SER A 52 -5.58 -7.19 22.25
C SER A 52 -6.07 -5.76 22.46
N GLN A 53 -5.69 -4.83 21.59
CA GLN A 53 -6.19 -3.46 21.58
C GLN A 53 -7.66 -3.38 21.20
N LEU A 54 -8.09 -4.13 20.19
CA LEU A 54 -9.48 -4.16 19.70
C LEU A 54 -10.45 -4.63 20.79
N CYS A 55 -10.00 -5.55 21.64
CA CYS A 55 -10.76 -6.12 22.74
C CYS A 55 -10.66 -5.31 24.05
N ASP A 56 -9.82 -4.26 24.10
CA ASP A 56 -9.81 -3.32 25.21
C ASP A 56 -11.00 -2.34 25.09
N LYS A 57 -11.82 -2.30 26.15
CA LYS A 57 -12.97 -1.40 26.26
C LYS A 57 -12.58 0.08 26.16
N LYS A 58 -11.32 0.44 26.42
CA LYS A 58 -10.80 1.80 26.27
C LYS A 58 -10.67 2.25 24.82
N ASN A 59 -10.57 1.31 23.87
CA ASN A 59 -10.36 1.59 22.45
C ASN A 59 -11.63 1.56 21.60
N LYS A 60 -12.82 1.64 22.21
CA LYS A 60 -14.10 1.57 21.50
C LYS A 60 -14.21 2.57 20.35
N ASP A 61 -13.71 3.78 20.54
CA ASP A 61 -13.76 4.84 19.52
C ASP A 61 -12.78 4.59 18.36
N ASN A 62 -11.72 3.81 18.61
CA ASN A 62 -10.71 3.44 17.62
C ASN A 62 -11.00 2.08 16.94
N LYS A 63 -12.15 1.46 17.22
CA LYS A 63 -12.51 0.12 16.73
C LYS A 63 -12.32 -0.03 15.22
N ASN A 64 -12.76 0.95 14.44
CA ASN A 64 -12.70 0.87 12.97
C ASN A 64 -11.25 0.92 12.47
N LYS A 65 -10.43 1.80 13.03
CA LYS A 65 -9.00 1.88 12.69
C LYS A 65 -8.26 0.59 13.05
N LEU A 66 -8.57 0.01 14.20
CA LEU A 66 -7.98 -1.26 14.63
C LEU A 66 -8.43 -2.43 13.75
N LEU A 67 -9.67 -2.43 13.25
CA LEU A 67 -10.14 -3.41 12.27
C LEU A 67 -9.42 -3.25 10.93
N VAL A 68 -9.22 -2.03 10.41
CA VAL A 68 -8.41 -1.81 9.20
C VAL A 68 -7.01 -2.39 9.39
N SER A 69 -6.36 -2.10 10.53
CA SER A 69 -5.04 -2.65 10.85
C SER A 69 -5.04 -4.19 10.96
N ALA A 70 -6.10 -4.79 11.51
CA ALA A 70 -6.24 -6.24 11.55
C ALA A 70 -6.39 -6.84 10.13
N ALA A 71 -7.10 -6.17 9.23
CA ALA A 71 -7.23 -6.58 7.84
C ALA A 71 -5.88 -6.54 7.11
N GLU A 72 -5.10 -5.48 7.30
CA GLU A 72 -3.73 -5.37 6.80
C GLU A 72 -2.85 -6.50 7.34
N LYS A 73 -2.91 -6.80 8.65
CA LYS A 73 -2.09 -7.86 9.24
C LYS A 73 -2.45 -9.23 8.69
N PHE A 74 -3.74 -9.54 8.52
CA PHE A 74 -4.15 -10.78 7.86
C PHE A 74 -3.65 -10.86 6.41
N GLN A 75 -3.73 -9.76 5.65
CA GLN A 75 -3.23 -9.70 4.28
C GLN A 75 -1.71 -9.94 4.23
N GLN A 76 -0.94 -9.30 5.11
CA GLN A 76 0.52 -9.42 5.19
C GLN A 76 0.98 -10.86 5.50
N ILE A 77 0.21 -11.62 6.29
CA ILE A 77 0.51 -13.03 6.59
C ILE A 77 -0.14 -14.02 5.61
N GLY A 78 -0.70 -13.54 4.50
CA GLY A 78 -1.29 -14.37 3.44
C GLY A 78 -2.68 -14.94 3.76
N LYS A 79 -3.31 -14.55 4.87
CA LYS A 79 -4.67 -14.95 5.24
C LYS A 79 -5.70 -14.03 4.59
N ASN A 80 -5.66 -14.03 3.25
CA ASN A 80 -6.40 -13.10 2.40
C ASN A 80 -7.92 -13.24 2.53
N ASP A 81 -8.42 -14.44 2.81
CA ASP A 81 -9.82 -14.73 3.12
C ASP A 81 -10.28 -13.97 4.38
N LYS A 82 -9.51 -14.01 5.46
CA LYS A 82 -9.81 -13.29 6.71
C LYS A 82 -9.70 -11.79 6.54
N ALA A 83 -8.73 -11.31 5.75
CA ALA A 83 -8.62 -9.90 5.41
C ALA A 83 -9.88 -9.40 4.69
N ILE A 84 -10.36 -10.12 3.66
CA ILE A 84 -11.58 -9.77 2.91
C ILE A 84 -12.83 -9.80 3.79
N GLN A 85 -12.92 -10.71 4.77
CA GLN A 85 -14.04 -10.70 5.73
C GLN A 85 -14.11 -9.37 6.51
N ILE A 86 -12.97 -8.86 6.98
CA ILE A 86 -12.92 -7.56 7.67
C ILE A 86 -13.24 -6.41 6.72
N VAL A 87 -12.69 -6.42 5.51
CA VAL A 87 -13.00 -5.43 4.47
C VAL A 87 -14.50 -5.33 4.22
N ASN A 88 -15.14 -6.46 3.94
CA ASN A 88 -16.57 -6.51 3.66
C ASN A 88 -17.39 -6.00 4.84
N TYR A 89 -17.03 -6.39 6.07
CA TYR A 89 -17.68 -5.88 7.27
C TYR A 89 -17.59 -4.35 7.38
N LEU A 90 -16.41 -3.77 7.18
CA LEU A 90 -16.21 -2.32 7.25
C LEU A 90 -16.97 -1.58 6.13
N GLU A 91 -16.95 -2.11 4.91
CA GLU A 91 -17.68 -1.55 3.77
C GLU A 91 -19.20 -1.56 3.99
N THR A 92 -19.74 -2.62 4.61
CA THR A 92 -21.19 -2.69 4.96
C THR A 92 -21.59 -1.61 5.97
N GLN A 93 -20.63 -1.09 6.73
CA GLN A 93 -20.82 0.03 7.65
C GLN A 93 -20.49 1.38 7.01
N ASN A 94 -20.32 1.42 5.69
CA ASN A 94 -19.94 2.61 4.92
C ASN A 94 -18.61 3.21 5.40
N ILE A 95 -17.69 2.37 5.89
CA ILE A 95 -16.32 2.75 6.24
C ILE A 95 -15.44 2.45 5.04
N GLN A 96 -14.77 3.48 4.53
CA GLN A 96 -13.88 3.39 3.38
C GLN A 96 -12.57 4.13 3.69
N SER A 97 -11.47 3.59 3.22
CA SER A 97 -10.17 4.26 3.23
C SER A 97 -9.30 3.73 2.09
N ASN A 98 -8.22 4.44 1.78
CA ASN A 98 -7.25 3.99 0.77
C ASN A 98 -6.61 2.68 1.23
N GLU A 99 -6.25 2.58 2.51
CA GLU A 99 -5.68 1.37 3.11
C GLU A 99 -6.63 0.17 2.98
N LEU A 100 -7.93 0.39 3.19
CA LEU A 100 -8.93 -0.68 3.01
C LEU A 100 -9.04 -1.13 1.56
N THR A 101 -8.94 -0.19 0.62
CA THR A 101 -8.94 -0.47 -0.83
C THR A 101 -7.68 -1.24 -1.22
N ASP A 102 -6.52 -0.85 -0.70
CA ASP A 102 -5.24 -1.52 -0.91
C ASP A 102 -5.28 -2.95 -0.36
N VAL A 103 -5.77 -3.15 0.86
CA VAL A 103 -5.96 -4.48 1.45
C VAL A 103 -6.89 -5.33 0.61
N LYS A 104 -8.02 -4.78 0.16
CA LYS A 104 -8.97 -5.49 -0.71
C LYS A 104 -8.32 -5.94 -2.01
N PHE A 105 -7.56 -5.05 -2.64
CA PHE A 105 -6.86 -5.32 -3.89
C PHE A 105 -5.77 -6.40 -3.70
N LEU A 106 -4.91 -6.24 -2.71
CA LEU A 106 -3.82 -7.18 -2.41
C LEU A 106 -4.34 -8.56 -2.01
N ALA A 107 -5.37 -8.62 -1.15
CA ALA A 107 -5.99 -9.87 -0.75
C ALA A 107 -6.70 -10.55 -1.94
N GLY A 108 -7.37 -9.77 -2.80
CA GLY A 108 -7.97 -10.26 -4.03
C GLY A 108 -6.95 -10.90 -4.99
N ILE A 109 -5.79 -10.26 -5.17
CA ILE A 109 -4.68 -10.83 -5.95
C ILE A 109 -4.18 -12.12 -5.31
N GLY A 110 -3.99 -12.14 -3.99
CA GLY A 110 -3.56 -13.33 -3.26
C GLY A 110 -4.49 -14.53 -3.49
N LEU A 111 -5.81 -14.32 -3.35
CA LEU A 111 -6.81 -15.35 -3.61
C LEU A 111 -6.83 -15.82 -5.08
N ALA A 112 -6.72 -14.90 -6.03
CA ALA A 112 -6.65 -15.23 -7.46
C ALA A 112 -5.38 -16.02 -7.80
N SER A 113 -4.24 -15.65 -7.20
CA SER A 113 -2.96 -16.36 -7.34
C SER A 113 -3.04 -17.78 -6.80
N ASP A 114 -3.61 -17.97 -5.60
CA ASP A 114 -3.82 -19.29 -5.02
C ASP A 114 -4.73 -20.17 -5.87
N ALA A 115 -5.81 -19.60 -6.40
CA ALA A 115 -6.72 -20.29 -7.31
C ALA A 115 -5.99 -20.70 -8.60
N LEU A 116 -5.26 -19.79 -9.23
CA LEU A 116 -4.48 -20.07 -10.43
C LEU A 116 -3.42 -21.15 -10.17
N SER A 117 -2.72 -21.09 -9.03
CA SER A 117 -1.76 -22.10 -8.61
C SER A 117 -2.41 -23.48 -8.48
N LYS A 118 -3.58 -23.58 -7.84
CA LYS A 118 -4.35 -24.83 -7.74
C LYS A 118 -4.76 -25.36 -9.13
N MET A 119 -5.25 -24.49 -10.00
CA MET A 119 -5.61 -24.87 -11.38
C MET A 119 -4.40 -25.48 -12.12
N ARG A 120 -3.22 -24.87 -11.98
CA ARG A 120 -2.01 -25.32 -12.69
C ARG A 120 -1.33 -26.53 -12.08
N THR A 121 -1.33 -26.66 -10.76
CA THR A 121 -0.50 -27.66 -10.05
C THR A 121 -1.29 -28.86 -9.56
N ARG A 122 -2.57 -28.69 -9.22
CA ARG A 122 -3.43 -29.76 -8.71
C ARG A 122 -4.40 -30.26 -9.76
N GLU A 123 -5.02 -29.33 -10.50
CA GLU A 123 -5.99 -29.66 -11.54
C GLU A 123 -5.34 -29.84 -12.92
N MET A 124 -4.05 -29.47 -13.05
CA MET A 124 -3.27 -29.57 -14.30
C MET A 124 -3.97 -28.95 -15.52
N ARG A 125 -4.72 -27.87 -15.31
CA ARG A 125 -5.48 -27.19 -16.36
C ARG A 125 -5.05 -25.75 -16.56
N TYR A 126 -5.27 -25.28 -17.78
CA TYR A 126 -5.09 -23.89 -18.15
C TYR A 126 -6.36 -23.07 -17.88
N LEU A 127 -6.22 -21.75 -18.04
CA LEU A 127 -7.36 -20.86 -18.12
C LEU A 127 -8.15 -21.15 -19.40
N THR A 128 -9.46 -21.03 -19.32
CA THR A 128 -10.40 -21.25 -20.44
C THR A 128 -10.57 -19.98 -21.25
N GLU A 129 -10.70 -20.12 -22.57
CA GLU A 129 -10.87 -19.00 -23.51
C GLU A 129 -12.19 -18.24 -23.33
N ASP A 130 -13.25 -18.93 -22.90
CA ASP A 130 -14.61 -18.39 -22.79
C ASP A 130 -14.92 -17.77 -21.42
N LYS A 131 -14.16 -18.10 -20.36
CA LYS A 131 -14.46 -17.67 -18.99
C LYS A 131 -13.29 -17.03 -18.27
N THR A 132 -12.23 -17.79 -18.00
CA THR A 132 -11.23 -17.34 -17.02
C THR A 132 -10.09 -16.53 -17.64
N TYR A 133 -9.70 -16.84 -18.89
CA TYR A 133 -8.60 -16.13 -19.55
C TYR A 133 -8.96 -14.67 -19.91
N PRO A 134 -10.14 -14.35 -20.48
CA PRO A 134 -10.47 -12.96 -20.82
C PRO A 134 -10.47 -12.03 -19.61
N VAL A 135 -11.01 -12.49 -18.47
CA VAL A 135 -11.06 -11.72 -17.22
C VAL A 135 -9.65 -11.48 -16.67
N ALA A 136 -8.81 -12.52 -16.62
CA ALA A 136 -7.42 -12.39 -16.16
C ALA A 136 -6.59 -11.46 -17.06
N LYS A 137 -6.80 -11.52 -18.38
CA LYS A 137 -6.15 -10.64 -19.34
C LYS A 137 -6.56 -9.19 -19.14
N SER A 138 -7.87 -8.92 -19.06
CA SER A 138 -8.40 -7.58 -18.82
C SER A 138 -7.87 -6.97 -17.53
N PHE A 139 -7.80 -7.76 -16.45
CA PHE A 139 -7.19 -7.31 -15.19
C PHE A 139 -5.71 -6.96 -15.36
N THR A 140 -4.94 -7.80 -16.04
CA THR A 140 -3.51 -7.55 -16.31
C THR A 140 -3.31 -6.26 -17.11
N ASP A 141 -4.16 -6.01 -18.11
CA ASP A 141 -4.11 -4.79 -18.91
C ASP A 141 -4.49 -3.55 -18.08
N ALA A 142 -5.49 -3.65 -17.21
CA ALA A 142 -5.85 -2.57 -16.28
C ALA A 142 -4.70 -2.24 -15.30
N VAL A 143 -4.02 -3.27 -14.77
CA VAL A 143 -2.84 -3.09 -13.90
C VAL A 143 -1.72 -2.36 -14.66
N ARG A 144 -1.48 -2.70 -15.93
CA ARG A 144 -0.49 -1.99 -16.77
C ARG A 144 -0.85 -0.52 -16.98
N GLN A 145 -2.14 -0.20 -17.13
CA GLN A 145 -2.60 1.17 -17.27
C GLN A 145 -2.49 1.97 -15.97
N ALA A 146 -2.60 1.30 -14.82
CA ALA A 146 -2.47 1.90 -13.50
C ALA A 146 -1.01 1.96 -12.98
N MET A 147 -0.01 1.75 -13.84
CA MET A 147 1.38 1.75 -13.42
C MET A 147 1.81 3.09 -12.81
N PRO A 148 2.69 3.10 -11.79
CA PRO A 148 3.13 4.34 -11.16
C PRO A 148 3.78 5.29 -12.15
N ALA A 149 3.55 6.59 -12.00
CA ALA A 149 4.07 7.62 -12.90
C ALA A 149 5.60 7.58 -13.06
N ALA A 150 6.33 7.21 -12.00
CA ALA A 150 7.78 7.03 -12.06
C ALA A 150 8.21 5.98 -13.11
N VAL A 151 7.47 4.87 -13.23
CA VAL A 151 7.76 3.80 -14.20
C VAL A 151 7.46 4.24 -15.63
N LEU A 152 6.51 5.17 -15.83
CA LEU A 152 6.22 5.77 -17.14
C LEU A 152 7.36 6.70 -17.60
N VAL A 153 8.00 7.42 -16.67
CA VAL A 153 9.10 8.36 -16.99
C VAL A 153 10.37 7.61 -17.37
N GLU A 154 10.74 6.53 -16.65
CA GLU A 154 11.90 5.70 -17.00
C GLU A 154 11.76 5.09 -18.40
N LYS A 155 10.56 4.59 -18.75
CA LYS A 155 10.30 4.05 -20.09
C LYS A 155 10.47 5.09 -21.21
N ASN A 156 10.13 6.35 -20.95
CA ASN A 156 10.31 7.44 -21.92
C ASN A 156 11.76 7.95 -21.99
N GLN A 157 12.55 7.80 -20.93
CA GLN A 157 13.97 8.16 -20.90
C GLN A 157 14.86 7.11 -21.58
N GLU A 158 14.55 5.82 -21.41
CA GLU A 158 15.24 4.71 -22.12
C GLU A 158 14.97 4.75 -23.64
N SER A 159 13.82 5.30 -24.03
CA SER A 159 13.39 5.39 -25.44
C SER A 159 13.81 6.68 -26.15
N ALA A 160 14.53 7.59 -25.46
CA ALA A 160 14.97 8.83 -26.08
C ALA A 160 16.14 8.55 -27.04
N PRO A 161 16.01 8.80 -28.36
CA PRO A 161 17.15 8.67 -29.26
C PRO A 161 18.22 9.68 -28.83
N VAL A 162 19.45 9.21 -28.66
CA VAL A 162 20.64 10.06 -28.52
C VAL A 162 20.65 10.98 -29.74
N VAL A 163 20.27 12.24 -29.54
CA VAL A 163 20.39 13.27 -30.57
C VAL A 163 21.88 13.47 -30.81
N GLU A 164 22.40 12.81 -31.84
CA GLU A 164 23.73 13.04 -32.37
C GLU A 164 23.81 14.51 -32.76
N ARG A 165 24.57 15.28 -31.99
CA ARG A 165 24.82 16.70 -32.25
C ARG A 165 25.58 16.83 -33.56
N ALA A 166 24.86 17.05 -34.65
CA ALA A 166 25.45 17.49 -35.91
C ALA A 166 26.19 18.82 -35.68
N ARG A 167 27.49 18.80 -35.97
CA ARG A 167 28.46 19.90 -35.85
C ARG A 167 27.99 21.13 -36.65
N PRO A 168 28.08 22.37 -36.14
CA PRO A 168 27.70 23.55 -36.90
C PRO A 168 28.76 23.84 -37.98
N GLN A 169 28.38 23.71 -39.26
CA GLN A 169 29.19 24.24 -40.36
C GLN A 169 29.04 25.76 -40.44
N LYS A 170 30.21 26.40 -40.39
CA LYS A 170 30.43 27.84 -40.47
C LYS A 170 30.32 28.29 -41.93
N VAL A 171 29.40 29.18 -42.25
CA VAL A 171 29.40 29.91 -43.54
C VAL A 171 29.22 31.41 -43.31
N SER A 172 30.03 32.16 -44.05
CA SER A 172 30.32 33.58 -43.95
C SER A 172 29.26 34.50 -44.60
N ARG A 173 29.07 35.66 -43.95
CA ARG A 173 28.50 37.01 -44.28
C ARG A 173 28.49 37.41 -45.80
N PRO A 174 27.64 38.35 -46.36
CA PRO A 174 27.33 39.65 -45.74
C PRO A 174 25.99 40.41 -45.94
N GLN A 175 25.66 41.16 -44.88
CA GLN A 175 24.98 42.47 -44.69
C GLN A 175 24.45 43.26 -45.91
N LYS A 176 23.16 43.66 -45.86
CA LYS A 176 22.73 45.08 -46.01
C LYS A 176 21.35 45.38 -45.42
N SER A 177 21.24 46.63 -44.98
CA SER A 177 20.27 47.34 -44.14
C SER A 177 18.88 47.63 -44.75
N ARG A 178 17.85 47.85 -43.90
CA ARG A 178 17.14 49.15 -43.77
C ARG A 178 16.02 49.19 -42.69
N THR A 179 16.11 50.21 -41.81
CA THR A 179 15.05 51.14 -41.28
C THR A 179 13.75 50.59 -40.66
N THR A 180 13.57 50.61 -39.33
CA THR A 180 12.95 51.65 -38.43
C THR A 180 11.40 51.56 -38.31
N PRO A 181 10.72 52.18 -37.31
CA PRO A 181 10.57 51.71 -35.92
C PRO A 181 9.09 51.76 -35.43
N THR A 182 8.88 51.60 -34.10
CA THR A 182 7.67 52.01 -33.31
C THR A 182 6.45 51.05 -33.41
N ARG A 183 5.60 50.79 -32.40
CA ARG A 183 5.22 51.52 -31.17
C ARG A 183 4.43 50.57 -30.23
N SER A 184 4.52 50.87 -28.93
CA SER A 184 3.61 50.66 -27.78
C SER A 184 2.14 50.29 -28.11
N THR A 185 1.35 49.54 -27.31
CA THR A 185 1.12 49.52 -25.84
C THR A 185 0.12 48.37 -25.52
N PRO A 186 -0.09 48.00 -24.23
CA PRO A 186 -0.90 46.86 -23.77
C PRO A 186 -2.35 47.20 -23.39
N ALA A 187 -3.26 46.23 -23.50
CA ALA A 187 -4.61 46.22 -22.93
C ALA A 187 -5.17 44.79 -23.01
N ALA A 188 -6.02 44.24 -22.13
CA ALA A 188 -6.57 44.62 -20.84
C ALA A 188 -7.20 43.34 -20.24
N LYS A 189 -7.28 43.25 -18.90
CA LYS A 189 -8.15 42.28 -18.20
C LYS A 189 -9.63 42.63 -18.42
N PRO A 190 -10.54 41.66 -18.27
CA PRO A 190 -11.60 41.86 -17.29
C PRO A 190 -11.79 40.66 -16.34
N ALA A 191 -12.18 41.00 -15.11
CA ALA A 191 -12.57 40.12 -14.02
C ALA A 191 -14.09 39.99 -13.91
N THR A 192 -14.60 38.86 -13.37
CA THR A 192 -15.85 38.64 -12.59
C THR A 192 -16.13 37.12 -12.58
N LYS A 193 -16.66 36.43 -11.56
CA LYS A 193 -16.98 36.59 -10.13
C LYS A 193 -17.23 35.15 -9.59
N PRO A 194 -17.06 34.85 -8.29
CA PRO A 194 -17.19 33.49 -7.73
C PRO A 194 -18.61 33.19 -7.24
N THR A 195 -19.09 31.95 -7.41
CA THR A 195 -20.42 31.51 -6.93
C THR A 195 -20.36 30.21 -6.12
N ALA A 196 -20.83 30.35 -4.87
CA ALA A 196 -21.57 29.42 -3.99
C ALA A 196 -20.98 28.08 -3.53
N THR A 197 -20.70 28.06 -2.23
CA THR A 197 -20.65 26.92 -1.30
C THR A 197 -22.02 26.24 -1.13
N PRO A 198 -22.08 24.90 -1.03
CA PRO A 198 -23.19 24.21 -0.38
C PRO A 198 -22.85 23.71 1.03
N ALA A 199 -23.91 23.59 1.82
CA ALA A 199 -23.94 23.53 3.27
C ALA A 199 -23.56 22.18 3.91
N LYS A 200 -23.14 22.29 5.18
CA LYS A 200 -22.85 21.25 6.16
C LYS A 200 -24.13 20.55 6.66
N PRO A 201 -24.20 19.21 6.75
CA PRO A 201 -25.21 18.53 7.57
C PRO A 201 -24.75 18.35 9.02
N LYS A 202 -25.70 18.53 9.95
CA LYS A 202 -25.62 18.29 11.41
C LYS A 202 -25.60 16.77 11.70
N PRO A 203 -25.08 16.30 12.86
CA PRO A 203 -24.81 14.90 13.12
C PRO A 203 -26.07 14.14 13.55
N ALA A 204 -26.22 12.93 12.99
CA ALA A 204 -27.18 11.94 13.47
C ALA A 204 -26.64 11.24 14.72
N THR A 205 -27.52 11.12 15.70
CA THR A 205 -27.38 10.49 17.01
C THR A 205 -26.83 9.07 16.90
N SER A 206 -25.87 8.74 17.77
CA SER A 206 -25.26 7.43 17.92
C SER A 206 -26.27 6.39 18.44
N ASN A 207 -26.46 5.32 17.68
CA ASN A 207 -27.04 4.08 18.18
C ASN A 207 -25.89 3.10 18.51
N PRO A 208 -25.99 2.26 19.55
CA PRO A 208 -24.88 1.47 20.05
C PRO A 208 -24.43 0.42 19.03
N ALA A 209 -23.11 0.38 18.83
CA ALA A 209 -22.40 -0.42 17.85
C ALA A 209 -22.94 -1.85 17.72
N ALA A 210 -23.44 -2.18 16.52
CA ALA A 210 -23.67 -3.55 16.12
C ALA A 210 -22.37 -4.35 16.26
N ARG A 211 -22.48 -5.54 16.86
CA ARG A 211 -21.37 -6.48 16.96
C ARG A 211 -20.96 -6.91 15.55
N PRO A 212 -19.66 -7.02 15.24
CA PRO A 212 -19.24 -7.67 14.02
C PRO A 212 -19.69 -9.12 14.05
N ASN A 213 -20.62 -9.49 13.16
CA ASN A 213 -21.03 -10.87 12.99
C ASN A 213 -20.20 -11.42 11.83
N PHE A 214 -18.97 -11.84 12.13
CA PHE A 214 -18.13 -12.52 11.15
C PHE A 214 -18.71 -13.92 10.96
N PRO A 215 -19.17 -14.29 9.76
CA PRO A 215 -19.63 -15.65 9.51
C PRO A 215 -18.46 -16.61 9.76
N THR A 216 -18.70 -17.60 10.62
CA THR A 216 -17.80 -18.75 10.87
C THR A 216 -17.68 -19.65 9.66
#